data_AF-A0A418JGH6-F1
#
_entry.id   AF-A0A418JGH6-F1
#
_cell.length_a   1.000
_cell.length_b   1.000
_cell.length_c   1.000
_cell.angle_alpha   90.00
_cell.angle_beta   90.00
_cell.angle_gamma   90.00
#
_symmetry.space_group_name_H-M   'P 1'
#
loop_
_entity.id
_entity.type
_entity.pdbx_description
1 polymer ?
#
loop_
_entity_poly.entity_id
_entity_poly.type
_entity_poly.pdbx_seq_one_letter_code
_entity_poly.pdbx_strand_id
1 'polypeptide(L)'
;MLKLIVFVLLFLNIAYITIAYLKKNDHMIFNMNFNQFSEATRNRAWTYWYVYIIMINLGLGFLFASILYHEWVYSVLTFICAAIALYAFYKMNQLKKET
;
A
#
# COMPACT_ATOMS: atom_id res chain seq x y z
N MET A 1 -1.43 -26.88 3.45
CA MET A 1 -0.92 -26.37 2.16
C MET A 1 -1.41 -24.96 1.83
N LEU A 2 -2.72 -24.69 1.76
CA LEU A 2 -3.25 -23.35 1.40
C LEU A 2 -2.71 -22.21 2.28
N LYS A 3 -2.69 -22.40 3.62
CA LYS A 3 -2.16 -21.42 4.58
C LYS A 3 -0.68 -21.05 4.31
N LEU A 4 0.13 -22.04 3.91
CA LEU A 4 1.55 -21.85 3.61
C LEU A 4 1.75 -21.08 2.30
N ILE A 5 0.98 -21.41 1.27
CA ILE A 5 1.01 -20.73 -0.04
C ILE A 5 0.63 -19.26 0.14
N VAL A 6 -0.42 -18.97 0.90
CA VAL A 6 -0.83 -17.59 1.19
C VAL A 6 0.27 -16.83 1.94
N PHE A 7 0.94 -17.46 2.91
CA PHE A 7 2.04 -16.85 3.64
C PHE A 7 3.24 -16.51 2.75
N VAL A 8 3.62 -17.42 1.84
CA VAL A 8 4.70 -17.21 0.86
C VAL A 8 4.35 -16.08 -0.11
N LEU A 9 3.11 -16.02 -0.59
CA LEU A 9 2.65 -14.93 -1.46
C LEU A 9 2.67 -13.57 -0.74
N LEU A 10 2.28 -13.54 0.54
CA LEU A 10 2.33 -12.34 1.37
C LEU A 10 3.78 -11.86 1.55
N PHE A 11 4.71 -12.78 1.79
CA PHE A 11 6.13 -12.48 1.94
C PHE A 11 6.77 -11.96 0.65
N LEU A 12 6.43 -12.55 -0.50
CA LEU A 12 6.87 -12.08 -1.82
C LEU A 12 6.32 -10.67 -2.14
N ASN A 13 5.09 -10.37 -1.71
CA ASN A 13 4.48 -9.05 -1.88
C ASN A 13 5.21 -7.98 -1.06
N ILE A 14 5.48 -8.27 0.23
CA ILE A 14 6.26 -7.39 1.11
C ILE A 14 7.68 -7.16 0.56
N ALA A 15 8.34 -8.20 0.07
CA ALA A 15 9.66 -8.10 -0.53
C ALA A 15 9.67 -7.20 -1.78
N TYR A 16 8.70 -7.39 -2.69
CA TYR A 16 8.54 -6.54 -3.87
C TYR A 16 8.34 -5.06 -3.50
N ILE A 17 7.47 -4.80 -2.53
CA ILE A 17 7.23 -3.46 -1.99
C ILE A 17 8.48 -2.84 -1.41
N THR A 18 9.25 -3.62 -0.65
CA THR A 18 10.51 -3.18 -0.03
C THR A 18 11.53 -2.81 -1.10
N ILE A 19 11.60 -3.59 -2.19
CA ILE A 19 12.47 -3.29 -3.34
C ILE A 19 12.00 -2.03 -4.07
N ALA A 20 10.69 -1.88 -4.30
CA ALA A 20 10.12 -0.68 -4.90
C ALA A 20 10.39 0.57 -4.05
N TYR A 21 10.33 0.43 -2.72
CA TYR A 21 10.70 1.47 -1.75
C TYR A 21 12.17 1.84 -1.83
N LEU A 22 13.08 0.87 -1.69
CA LEU A 22 14.53 1.12 -1.63
C LEU A 22 15.06 1.74 -2.92
N LYS A 23 14.51 1.32 -4.05
CA LYS A 23 14.96 1.79 -5.36
C LYS A 23 14.40 3.17 -5.73
N LYS A 24 13.40 3.67 -4.97
CA LYS A 24 12.65 4.91 -5.20
C LYS A 24 12.46 5.26 -6.69
N ASN A 25 12.11 4.29 -7.52
CA ASN A 25 12.07 4.54 -8.96
C ASN A 25 10.72 5.17 -9.31
N ASP A 26 10.78 6.37 -9.87
CA ASP A 26 9.64 7.21 -10.24
C ASP A 26 8.63 6.46 -11.12
N HIS A 27 9.12 5.61 -12.03
CA HIS A 27 8.29 4.76 -12.89
C HIS A 27 7.54 3.63 -12.15
N MET A 28 7.98 3.24 -10.94
CA MET A 28 7.37 2.14 -10.19
C MET A 28 6.14 2.55 -9.38
N ILE A 29 5.88 3.86 -9.24
CA ILE A 29 4.85 4.39 -8.36
C ILE A 29 3.84 5.23 -9.13
N PHE A 30 4.34 5.97 -10.11
CA PHE A 30 3.53 6.78 -10.97
C PHE A 30 4.00 6.59 -12.40
N ASN A 31 3.06 6.44 -13.32
CA ASN A 31 3.32 6.74 -14.71
C ASN A 31 3.38 8.28 -14.88
N MET A 32 4.23 8.97 -14.13
CA MET A 32 4.36 10.42 -14.11
C MET A 32 5.82 10.82 -14.19
N ASN A 33 6.08 11.85 -14.98
CA ASN A 33 7.41 12.41 -15.13
C ASN A 33 7.72 13.28 -13.91
N PHE A 34 8.42 12.71 -12.94
CA PHE A 34 8.77 13.33 -11.64
C PHE A 34 9.52 14.66 -11.76
N ASN A 35 10.08 14.97 -12.92
CA ASN A 35 10.70 16.26 -13.22
C ASN A 35 9.68 17.41 -13.40
N GLN A 36 8.39 17.12 -13.54
CA GLN A 36 7.33 18.11 -13.72
C GLN A 36 6.75 18.64 -12.41
N PHE A 37 7.11 18.04 -11.26
CA PHE A 37 6.53 18.37 -9.96
C PHE A 37 7.57 18.98 -9.02
N SER A 38 7.13 19.93 -8.18
CA SER A 38 7.95 20.48 -7.11
C SER A 38 8.35 19.41 -6.09
N GLU A 39 9.50 19.59 -5.44
CA GLU A 39 10.01 18.66 -4.43
C GLU A 39 9.01 18.39 -3.30
N ALA A 40 8.29 19.43 -2.86
CA ALA A 40 7.23 19.30 -1.86
C ALA A 40 6.08 18.38 -2.32
N THR A 41 5.67 18.49 -3.59
CA THR A 41 4.59 17.66 -4.16
C THR A 41 5.02 16.22 -4.31
N ARG A 42 6.26 15.99 -4.77
CA ARG A 42 6.87 14.66 -4.83
C ARG A 42 6.92 14.00 -3.46
N ASN A 43 7.42 14.70 -2.45
CA ASN A 43 7.51 14.14 -1.09
C ASN A 43 6.12 13.76 -0.54
N ARG A 44 5.09 14.58 -0.76
CA ARG A 44 3.71 14.23 -0.39
C ARG A 44 3.18 13.01 -1.13
N ALA A 45 3.41 12.93 -2.44
CA ALA A 45 3.00 11.79 -3.27
C ALA A 45 3.65 10.48 -2.78
N TRP A 46 4.95 10.54 -2.45
CA TRP A 46 5.68 9.44 -1.81
C TRP A 46 5.08 9.07 -0.45
N THR A 47 4.77 10.04 0.42
CA THR A 47 4.12 9.79 1.71
C THR A 47 2.79 9.05 1.55
N TYR A 48 1.92 9.50 0.64
CA TYR A 48 0.64 8.82 0.41
C TYR A 48 0.82 7.43 -0.16
N TRP A 49 1.79 7.23 -1.04
CA TRP A 49 2.09 5.88 -1.52
C TRP A 49 2.56 4.95 -0.41
N TYR A 50 3.42 5.42 0.52
CA TYR A 50 3.82 4.62 1.68
C TYR A 50 2.65 4.22 2.54
N VAL A 51 1.78 5.18 2.87
CA VAL A 51 0.58 4.92 3.67
C VAL A 51 -0.31 3.90 2.96
N TYR A 52 -0.54 4.07 1.64
CA TYR A 52 -1.32 3.13 0.84
C TYR A 52 -0.76 1.71 0.93
N ILE A 53 0.53 1.55 0.68
CA ILE A 53 1.18 0.24 0.65
C ILE A 53 1.22 -0.42 2.02
N ILE A 54 1.58 0.30 3.08
CA ILE A 54 1.61 -0.23 4.46
C ILE A 54 0.21 -0.72 4.86
N MET A 55 -0.82 0.08 4.59
CA MET A 55 -2.19 -0.26 4.99
C MET A 55 -2.75 -1.44 4.18
N ILE A 56 -2.44 -1.56 2.88
CA ILE A 56 -2.80 -2.75 2.10
C ILE A 56 -2.19 -4.02 2.73
N ASN A 57 -0.90 -3.98 3.10
CA ASN A 57 -0.23 -5.16 3.67
C ASN A 57 -0.71 -5.51 5.07
N LEU A 58 -0.91 -4.50 5.90
CA LEU A 58 -1.46 -4.67 7.24
C LEU A 58 -2.89 -5.23 7.16
N GLY A 59 -3.70 -4.69 6.24
CA GLY A 59 -5.07 -5.15 5.98
C GLY A 59 -5.11 -6.60 5.47
N LEU A 60 -4.19 -7.00 4.59
CA LEU A 60 -4.02 -8.38 4.14
C LEU A 60 -3.59 -9.31 5.28
N GLY A 61 -2.69 -8.86 6.15
CA GLY A 61 -2.30 -9.59 7.36
C GLY A 61 -3.49 -9.85 8.29
N PHE A 62 -4.32 -8.83 8.54
CA PHE A 62 -5.54 -8.98 9.31
C PHE A 62 -6.60 -9.83 8.60
N LEU A 63 -6.71 -9.73 7.28
CA LEU A 63 -7.64 -10.57 6.51
C LEU A 63 -7.26 -12.04 6.69
N PHE A 64 -5.96 -12.34 6.60
CA PHE A 64 -5.46 -13.68 6.86
C PHE A 64 -5.71 -14.13 8.31
N ALA A 65 -5.48 -13.25 9.29
CA ALA A 65 -5.78 -13.53 10.68
C ALA A 65 -7.28 -13.83 10.90
N SER A 66 -8.19 -13.13 10.24
CA SER A 66 -9.63 -13.41 10.32
C SER A 66 -10.00 -14.81 9.80
N ILE A 67 -9.28 -15.30 8.79
CA ILE A 67 -9.47 -16.65 8.23
C ILE A 67 -8.89 -17.71 9.17
N LEU A 68 -7.80 -17.41 9.88
CA LEU A 68 -7.13 -18.36 10.78
C LEU A 68 -7.80 -18.49 12.15
N TYR A 69 -8.18 -17.36 12.74
CA TYR A 69 -8.64 -17.28 14.12
C TYR A 69 -10.16 -17.14 14.23
N HIS A 70 -10.86 -16.90 13.11
CA HIS A 70 -12.33 -16.73 13.06
C HIS A 70 -12.87 -15.62 13.95
N GLU A 71 -12.02 -14.65 14.34
CA GLU A 71 -12.43 -13.51 15.15
C GLU A 71 -12.81 -12.31 14.27
N TRP A 72 -13.95 -11.70 14.59
CA TRP A 72 -14.49 -10.55 13.86
C TRP A 72 -13.62 -9.30 13.96
N VAL A 73 -12.82 -9.17 15.02
CA VAL A 73 -11.92 -8.02 15.24
C VAL A 73 -10.94 -7.86 14.08
N TYR A 74 -10.44 -8.97 13.54
CA TYR A 74 -9.51 -8.97 12.41
C TYR A 74 -10.19 -8.48 11.12
N SER A 75 -11.45 -8.85 10.89
CA SER A 75 -12.21 -8.32 9.75
C SER A 75 -12.42 -6.82 9.86
N VAL A 76 -12.75 -6.30 11.05
CA VAL A 76 -12.88 -4.85 11.27
C VAL A 76 -11.56 -4.12 11.01
N LEU A 77 -10.44 -4.67 11.49
CA LEU A 77 -9.12 -4.11 11.24
C LEU A 77 -8.75 -4.12 9.75
N THR A 78 -9.13 -5.16 9.00
CA THR A 78 -9.01 -5.19 7.53
C THR A 78 -9.77 -4.04 6.88
N PHE A 79 -11.02 -3.78 7.28
CA PHE A 79 -11.81 -2.69 6.71
C PHE A 79 -11.23 -1.31 7.03
N ILE A 80 -10.74 -1.11 8.26
CA ILE A 80 -10.05 0.14 8.65
C ILE A 80 -8.81 0.35 7.77
N CYS A 81 -7.98 -0.68 7.61
CA CYS A 81 -6.80 -0.62 6.75
C CYS A 81 -7.18 -0.29 5.29
N ALA A 82 -8.22 -0.93 4.76
CA ALA A 82 -8.70 -0.66 3.40
C ALA A 82 -9.19 0.79 3.23
N ALA A 83 -9.91 1.34 4.21
CA ALA A 83 -10.37 2.73 4.18
C ALA A 83 -9.21 3.72 4.17
N ILE A 84 -8.18 3.51 5.01
CA ILE A 84 -6.99 4.37 5.05
C ILE A 84 -6.19 4.24 3.74
N ALA A 85 -6.06 3.03 3.19
CA ALA A 85 -5.42 2.81 1.90
C ALA A 85 -6.16 3.57 0.78
N LEU A 86 -7.49 3.45 0.70
CA LEU A 86 -8.31 4.17 -0.27
C LEU A 86 -8.17 5.68 -0.13
N TYR A 87 -8.14 6.21 1.09
CA TYR A 87 -7.90 7.63 1.34
C TYR A 87 -6.53 8.07 0.81
N ALA A 88 -5.47 7.32 1.11
CA ALA A 88 -4.13 7.62 0.65
C ALA A 88 -4.04 7.56 -0.88
N PHE A 89 -4.64 6.55 -1.51
CA PHE A 89 -4.73 6.43 -2.96
C PHE A 89 -5.51 7.60 -3.60
N TYR A 90 -6.62 8.00 -3.00
CA TYR A 90 -7.39 9.15 -3.44
C TYR A 90 -6.56 10.44 -3.40
N LYS A 91 -5.91 10.73 -2.26
CA LYS A 91 -5.05 11.89 -2.10
C LYS A 91 -3.89 11.90 -3.09
N MET A 92 -3.28 10.74 -3.28
CA MET A 92 -2.22 10.52 -4.26
C MET A 92 -2.68 10.86 -5.69
N ASN A 93 -3.93 10.53 -6.05
CA ASN A 93 -4.50 10.86 -7.36
C ASN A 93 -5.00 12.31 -7.48
N GLN A 94 -5.39 12.97 -6.39
CA GLN A 94 -5.72 14.40 -6.41
C GLN A 94 -4.49 15.24 -6.80
N LEU A 95 -3.32 14.89 -6.28
CA LEU A 95 -2.05 15.56 -6.63
C LEU A 95 -1.73 15.48 -8.13
N LYS A 96 -2.35 14.55 -8.86
CA LYS A 96 -2.20 14.44 -10.33
C LYS A 96 -3.06 15.43 -11.12
N LYS A 97 -4.18 15.86 -10.54
CA LYS A 97 -5.18 16.71 -11.21
C LYS A 97 -4.93 18.19 -10.98
N GLU A 98 -4.07 18.52 -10.01
CA GLU A 98 -3.67 19.91 -9.68
C GLU A 98 -2.54 20.43 -10.60
N THR A 99 -2.13 19.62 -11.58
CA THR A 99 -1.21 19.96 -12.68
C THR A 99 -1.88 19.77 -14.02
#